data_AF-A0A352W3U3-F1
#
_entry.id   AF-A0A352W3U3-F1
#
_cell.length_a   1.000
_cell.length_b   1.000
_cell.length_c   1.000
_cell.angle_alpha   90.00
_cell.angle_beta   90.00
_cell.angle_gamma   90.00
#
_symmetry.space_group_name_H-M   'P 1'
#
loop_
_entity.id
_entity.type
_entity.pdbx_description
1 polymer ?
#
loop_
_entity_poly.entity_id
_entity_poly.type
_entity_poly.pdbx_seq_one_letter_code
_entity_poly.pdbx_strand_id
1 'polypeptide(L)'
;GWVIFRSTLMLAFIQLYGGFVWAGFNLATANFIFDAVQKKNIPKISAYFNSFNNLFAFIGSISGGSAIYFLSNSQILVKYNFSPWAGLFLISCLIRLVLPIFFIGKFREVRPVEVSPPAGYFYLYRPAMNMINSFAWISARFKKLQPGADSK
;
A
#
# COMPACT_ATOMS: atom_id res chain seq x y z
N GLY A 1 -13.76 12.13 -9.72
CA GLY A 1 -14.99 11.32 -9.74
C GLY A 1 -16.14 12.12 -10.31
N TRP A 2 -16.75 12.99 -9.52
CA TRP A 2 -17.97 13.75 -9.87
C TRP A 2 -17.85 14.73 -11.04
N VAL A 3 -16.65 15.24 -11.33
CA VAL A 3 -16.43 16.19 -12.45
C VAL A 3 -16.46 15.49 -13.82
N ILE A 4 -16.19 14.18 -13.86
CA ILE A 4 -15.91 13.44 -15.12
C ILE A 4 -17.02 12.43 -15.45
N PHE A 5 -17.65 11.82 -14.44
CA PHE A 5 -18.60 10.73 -14.66
C PHE A 5 -19.97 11.03 -14.03
N ARG A 6 -21.00 11.16 -14.87
CA ARG A 6 -22.42 11.28 -14.47
C ARG A 6 -23.08 9.92 -14.17
N SER A 7 -22.41 8.80 -14.45
CA SER A 7 -22.94 7.45 -14.21
C SER A 7 -22.65 6.98 -12.79
N THR A 8 -23.70 6.67 -12.03
CA THR A 8 -23.63 6.17 -10.64
C THR A 8 -22.81 4.90 -10.52
N LEU A 9 -22.91 3.99 -11.50
CA LEU A 9 -22.15 2.72 -11.50
C LEU A 9 -20.64 2.97 -11.57
N MET A 10 -20.21 3.92 -12.42
CA MET A 10 -18.80 4.22 -12.57
C MET A 10 -18.22 4.89 -11.32
N LEU A 11 -19.00 5.76 -10.66
CA LEU A 11 -18.61 6.34 -9.38
C LEU A 11 -18.44 5.27 -8.30
N ALA A 12 -19.33 4.26 -8.26
CA ALA A 12 -19.22 3.14 -7.33
C ALA A 12 -17.93 2.34 -7.57
N PHE A 13 -17.59 2.01 -8.82
CA PHE A 13 -16.34 1.31 -9.14
C PHE A 13 -15.10 2.11 -8.75
N ILE A 14 -15.07 3.41 -9.04
CA ILE A 14 -13.94 4.28 -8.66
C ILE A 14 -13.81 4.36 -7.13
N GLN A 15 -14.93 4.43 -6.41
CA GLN A 15 -14.94 4.47 -4.96
C GLN A 15 -14.47 3.15 -4.34
N LEU A 16 -14.90 2.01 -4.89
CA LEU A 16 -14.43 0.68 -4.49
C LEU A 16 -12.92 0.53 -4.72
N TYR A 17 -12.44 0.93 -5.89
CA TYR A 17 -11.02 0.91 -6.20
C TYR A 17 -10.22 1.81 -5.24
N GLY A 18 -10.72 3.02 -4.98
CA GLY A 18 -10.11 3.93 -4.00
C GLY A 18 -10.04 3.34 -2.59
N GLY A 19 -11.11 2.67 -2.15
CA GLY A 19 -11.16 1.95 -0.88
C GLY A 19 -10.17 0.79 -0.81
N PHE A 20 -10.05 0.01 -1.89
CA PHE A 20 -9.10 -1.09 -1.99
C PHE A 20 -7.65 -0.61 -1.89
N VAL A 21 -7.30 0.44 -2.64
CA VAL A 21 -5.97 1.05 -2.59
C VAL A 21 -5.67 1.61 -1.19
N TRP A 22 -6.64 2.27 -0.54
CA TRP A 22 -6.48 2.81 0.80
C TRP A 22 -6.27 1.72 1.86
N ALA A 23 -7.00 0.61 1.76
CA ALA A 23 -6.83 -0.53 2.65
C ALA A 23 -5.44 -1.17 2.49
N GLY A 24 -4.97 -1.36 1.25
CA GLY A 24 -3.62 -1.86 0.97
C GLY A 24 -2.53 -0.94 1.53
N PHE A 25 -2.68 0.38 1.36
CA PHE A 25 -1.75 1.36 1.93
C PHE A 25 -1.70 1.32 3.47
N ASN A 26 -2.87 1.23 4.13
CA ASN A 26 -2.92 1.12 5.59
C ASN A 26 -2.27 -0.17 6.09
N LEU A 27 -2.49 -1.30 5.41
CA LEU A 27 -1.88 -2.57 5.76
C LEU A 27 -0.35 -2.52 5.61
N ALA A 28 0.15 -1.98 4.50
CA ALA A 28 1.58 -1.81 4.27
C ALA A 28 2.22 -0.88 5.33
N THR A 29 1.54 0.22 5.67
CA THR A 29 1.98 1.18 6.69
C THR A 29 2.04 0.54 8.08
N ALA A 30 1.02 -0.23 8.46
CA ALA A 30 0.99 -0.93 9.75
C ALA A 30 2.14 -1.94 9.87
N ASN A 31 2.36 -2.75 8.81
CA ASN A 31 3.48 -3.69 8.78
C ASN A 31 4.83 -2.97 8.89
N PHE A 32 5.02 -1.87 8.15
CA PHE A 32 6.24 -1.06 8.22
C PHE A 32 6.49 -0.50 9.63
N ILE A 33 5.45 0.01 10.31
CA ILE A 33 5.56 0.52 11.69
C ILE A 33 5.96 -0.60 12.65
N PHE A 34 5.37 -1.80 12.52
CA PHE A 34 5.72 -2.93 13.38
C PHE A 34 7.17 -3.39 13.18
N ASP A 35 7.69 -3.33 11.95
CA ASP A 35 9.08 -3.68 11.66
C ASP A 35 10.08 -2.60 12.10
N ALA A 36 9.67 -1.32 12.10
CA ALA A 36 10.53 -0.20 12.46
C ALA A 36 10.64 0.06 13.97
N VAL A 37 9.75 -0.53 14.78
CA VAL A 37 9.59 -0.18 16.19
C VAL A 37 9.85 -1.37 17.09
N GLN A 38 10.56 -1.15 18.21
CA GLN A 38 10.71 -2.16 19.25
C GLN A 38 9.36 -2.54 19.87
N LYS A 39 9.10 -3.84 20.07
CA LYS A 39 7.80 -4.39 20.54
C LYS A 39 7.19 -3.67 21.76
N LYS A 40 8.04 -3.19 22.69
CA LYS A 40 7.63 -2.46 23.89
C LYS A 40 6.97 -1.10 23.60
N ASN A 41 7.28 -0.47 22.46
CA ASN A 41 6.86 0.88 22.11
C ASN A 41 5.72 0.93 21.07
N ILE A 42 5.29 -0.22 20.54
CA ILE A 42 4.24 -0.30 19.51
C ILE A 42 2.94 0.42 19.91
N PRO A 43 2.39 0.26 21.13
CA PRO A 43 1.14 0.95 21.51
C PRO A 43 1.29 2.47 21.50
N LYS A 44 2.44 2.98 21.97
CA LYS A 44 2.72 4.42 22.02
C LYS A 44 2.82 5.00 20.62
N ILE A 45 3.56 4.35 19.73
CA ILE A 45 3.75 4.83 18.35
C ILE A 45 2.47 4.71 17.53
N SER A 46 1.67 3.66 17.73
CA SER A 46 0.34 3.55 17.11
C SER A 46 -0.61 4.66 17.56
N ALA A 47 -0.55 5.05 18.84
CA ALA A 47 -1.35 6.17 19.34
C ALA A 47 -0.92 7.49 18.68
N TYR A 48 0.39 7.77 18.61
CA TYR A 48 0.90 8.96 17.91
C TYR A 48 0.49 8.97 16.43
N PHE A 49 0.61 7.85 15.73
CA PHE A 49 0.20 7.74 14.32
C PHE A 49 -1.27 8.12 14.13
N ASN A 50 -2.16 7.59 14.97
CA ASN A 50 -3.57 7.91 14.90
C ASN A 50 -3.85 9.38 15.29
N SER A 51 -3.19 9.92 16.32
CA SER A 51 -3.32 11.32 16.69
C SER A 51 -2.92 12.25 15.55
N PHE A 52 -1.80 11.98 14.88
CA PHE A 52 -1.39 12.75 13.70
C PHE A 52 -2.39 12.63 12.56
N ASN A 53 -2.89 11.43 12.27
CA ASN A 53 -3.90 11.24 11.23
C ASN A 53 -5.16 12.09 11.48
N ASN A 54 -5.65 12.11 12.72
CA ASN A 54 -6.80 12.93 13.11
C ASN A 54 -6.48 14.42 13.09
N LEU A 55 -5.28 14.82 13.52
CA LEU A 55 -4.84 16.22 13.47
C LEU A 55 -4.80 16.74 12.02
N PHE A 56 -4.20 15.98 11.11
CA PHE A 56 -4.17 16.34 9.70
C PHE A 56 -5.56 16.34 9.07
N ALA A 57 -6.44 15.40 9.45
CA ALA A 57 -7.83 15.41 9.01
C ALA A 57 -8.58 16.66 9.49
N PHE A 58 -8.35 17.10 10.74
CA PHE A 58 -8.94 18.31 11.31
C PHE A 58 -8.46 19.57 10.58
N ILE A 59 -7.15 19.72 10.38
CA ILE A 59 -6.57 20.85 9.64
C ILE A 59 -7.06 20.83 8.18
N GLY A 60 -7.16 19.65 7.56
CA GLY A 60 -7.70 19.47 6.23
C GLY A 60 -9.17 19.87 6.12
N SER A 61 -9.98 19.57 7.13
CA SER A 61 -11.40 19.94 7.17
C SER A 61 -11.58 21.46 7.29
N ILE A 62 -10.83 22.10 8.19
CA ILE A 62 -10.86 23.56 8.36
C ILE A 62 -10.40 24.26 7.07
N SER A 63 -9.26 23.85 6.52
CA SER A 63 -8.73 24.43 5.28
C SER A 63 -9.67 24.22 4.09
N GLY A 64 -10.31 23.04 3.98
CA GLY A 64 -11.31 22.75 2.96
C GLY A 64 -12.56 23.62 3.09
N GLY A 65 -13.08 23.80 4.30
CA GLY A 65 -14.22 24.69 4.58
C GLY A 65 -13.93 26.15 4.23
N SER A 66 -12.78 26.67 4.68
CA SER A 66 -12.34 28.03 4.36
C SER A 66 -12.09 28.22 2.87
N ALA A 67 -11.51 27.22 2.18
CA ALA A 67 -11.25 27.27 0.75
C ALA A 67 -12.53 27.41 -0.09
N ILE A 68 -13.64 26.77 0.33
CA ILE A 68 -14.95 26.94 -0.32
C ILE A 68 -15.43 28.39 -0.20
N TYR A 69 -15.28 29.00 0.97
CA TYR A 69 -15.68 30.41 1.20
C TYR A 69 -14.92 31.37 0.27
N PHE A 70 -13.60 31.18 0.14
CA PHE A 70 -12.78 31.98 -0.79
C PHE A 70 -13.13 31.72 -2.26
N LEU A 71 -13.37 30.45 -2.65
CA LEU A 71 -13.77 30.12 -4.03
C LEU A 71 -15.15 30.69 -4.38
N SER A 72 -16.10 30.61 -3.45
CA SER A 72 -17.48 31.10 -3.64
C SER A 72 -17.54 32.62 -3.81
N ASN A 73 -16.63 33.36 -3.17
CA ASN A 73 -16.54 34.81 -3.30
C ASN A 73 -15.75 35.28 -4.54
N SER A 74 -15.12 34.35 -5.28
CA SER A 74 -14.31 34.69 -6.45
C SER A 74 -15.17 34.93 -7.69
N GLN A 75 -15.17 36.16 -8.22
CA GLN A 75 -15.95 36.52 -9.41
C GLN A 75 -15.49 35.80 -10.70
N ILE A 76 -14.30 35.21 -10.69
CA ILE A 76 -13.71 34.47 -11.82
C ILE A 76 -14.48 33.16 -12.08
N LEU A 77 -14.91 32.45 -11.03
CA LEU A 77 -15.66 31.18 -11.18
C LEU A 77 -17.11 31.40 -11.61
N VAL A 78 -17.72 32.50 -11.16
CA VAL A 78 -19.07 32.93 -11.57
C VAL A 78 -19.10 33.24 -13.08
N LYS A 79 -18.04 33.86 -13.61
CA LYS A 79 -17.92 34.21 -15.05
C LYS A 79 -17.86 32.98 -15.98
N TYR A 80 -17.31 31.87 -15.51
CA TYR A 80 -17.18 30.62 -16.30
C TYR A 80 -18.21 29.55 -15.93
N ASN A 81 -19.21 29.88 -15.09
CA ASN A 81 -20.25 28.95 -14.64
C ASN A 81 -19.69 27.65 -14.00
N PHE A 82 -18.50 27.75 -13.39
CA PHE A 82 -17.80 26.60 -12.84
C PHE A 82 -18.23 26.37 -11.39
N SER A 83 -18.64 25.14 -11.05
CA SER A 83 -19.09 24.82 -9.69
C SER A 83 -17.92 24.98 -8.69
N PRO A 84 -18.06 25.78 -7.61
CA PRO A 84 -17.03 25.95 -6.60
C PRO A 84 -16.59 24.62 -5.97
N TRP A 85 -17.51 23.66 -5.85
CA TRP A 85 -17.25 22.31 -5.37
C TRP A 85 -16.28 21.53 -6.25
N ALA A 86 -16.40 21.66 -7.58
CA ALA A 86 -15.51 21.02 -8.53
C ALA A 86 -14.08 21.56 -8.41
N GLY A 87 -13.93 22.87 -8.18
CA GLY A 87 -12.63 23.51 -7.94
C GLY A 87 -11.94 22.96 -6.69
N LEU A 88 -12.70 22.81 -5.59
CA LEU A 88 -12.17 22.21 -4.36
C LEU A 88 -11.72 20.77 -4.56
N PHE A 89 -12.52 19.95 -5.26
CA PHE A 89 -12.14 18.56 -5.57
C PHE A 89 -10.89 18.49 -6.45
N LEU A 90 -10.72 19.43 -7.38
CA LEU A 90 -9.54 19.49 -8.24
C LEU A 90 -8.29 19.85 -7.43
N ILE A 91 -8.36 20.86 -6.56
CA ILE A 91 -7.27 21.23 -5.65
C ILE A 91 -6.91 20.04 -4.75
N SER A 92 -7.90 19.36 -4.16
CA SER A 92 -7.68 18.18 -3.33
C SER A 92 -7.00 17.05 -4.12
N CYS A 93 -7.41 16.84 -5.38
CA CYS A 93 -6.81 15.84 -6.26
C CYS A 93 -5.34 16.16 -6.57
N LEU A 94 -5.01 17.43 -6.86
CA LEU A 94 -3.64 17.86 -7.11
C LEU A 94 -2.74 17.65 -5.88
N ILE A 95 -3.20 18.08 -4.70
CA ILE A 95 -2.44 17.88 -3.45
C ILE A 95 -2.20 16.39 -3.19
N ARG A 96 -3.23 15.55 -3.35
CA ARG A 96 -3.11 14.09 -3.17
C ARG A 96 -2.19 13.40 -4.17
N LEU A 97 -1.98 13.97 -5.36
CA LEU A 97 -1.04 13.42 -6.35
C LEU A 97 0.40 13.89 -6.08
N VAL A 98 0.59 15.16 -5.75
CA VAL A 98 1.91 15.75 -5.53
C VAL A 98 2.61 15.14 -4.31
N LEU A 99 1.88 14.94 -3.21
CA LEU A 99 2.45 14.41 -1.96
C LEU A 99 3.10 13.03 -2.12
N PRO A 100 2.44 11.97 -2.60
CA PRO A 100 3.05 10.66 -2.74
C PRO A 100 4.20 10.67 -3.76
N ILE A 101 4.11 11.45 -4.84
CA ILE A 101 5.20 11.59 -5.81
C ILE A 101 6.45 12.18 -5.15
N PHE A 102 6.28 13.16 -4.28
CA PHE A 102 7.40 13.76 -3.55
C PHE A 102 8.01 12.79 -2.53
N PHE A 103 7.20 11.94 -1.89
CA PHE A 103 7.65 11.03 -0.82
C PHE A 103 8.15 9.66 -1.29
N ILE A 104 7.86 9.23 -2.53
CA ILE A 104 8.19 7.88 -3.02
C ILE A 104 9.70 7.56 -2.96
N GLY A 105 10.57 8.56 -3.10
CA GLY A 105 12.02 8.40 -3.05
C GLY A 105 12.65 8.45 -1.65
N LYS A 106 11.87 8.69 -0.59
CA LYS A 106 12.40 8.82 0.79
C LYS A 106 12.22 7.57 1.65
N PHE A 107 11.49 6.56 1.17
CA PHE A 107 11.31 5.33 1.90
C PHE A 107 12.56 4.46 1.81
N ARG A 108 13.27 4.35 2.94
CA ARG A 108 14.39 3.41 3.10
C ARG A 108 13.86 2.14 3.74
N GLU A 109 14.16 1.00 3.12
CA GLU A 109 13.82 -0.30 3.68
C GLU A 109 14.52 -0.50 5.03
N VAL A 110 13.72 -0.78 6.07
CA VAL A 110 14.21 -0.91 7.45
C VAL A 110 14.78 -2.30 7.71
N ARG A 111 14.37 -3.30 6.93
CA ARG A 111 14.89 -4.66 7.02
C ARG A 111 16.15 -4.81 6.16
N PRO A 112 17.23 -5.42 6.67
CA PRO A 112 18.26 -5.97 5.80
C PRO A 112 17.63 -7.16 5.06
N VAL A 113 17.16 -6.94 3.84
CA VAL A 113 16.58 -8.01 3.04
C VAL A 113 17.70 -8.80 2.40
N GLU A 114 17.65 -10.12 2.57
CA GLU A 114 18.50 -11.05 1.83
C GLU A 114 18.27 -10.81 0.33
N VAL A 115 19.35 -10.70 -0.44
CA VAL A 115 19.24 -10.48 -1.89
C VAL A 115 18.33 -11.54 -2.50
N SER A 116 17.18 -11.11 -3.03
CA SER A 116 16.25 -12.02 -3.70
C SER A 116 17.00 -12.73 -4.82
N PRO A 117 17.02 -14.07 -4.85
CA PRO A 117 17.45 -14.80 -6.02
C PRO A 117 16.65 -14.31 -7.25
N PRO A 118 17.25 -14.31 -8.46
CA PRO A 118 16.56 -13.88 -9.67
C PRO A 118 15.24 -14.64 -9.85
N ALA A 119 14.22 -14.00 -10.44
CA ALA A 119 12.85 -14.52 -10.51
C ALA A 119 12.77 -15.97 -11.07
N GLY A 120 13.67 -16.35 -11.96
CA GLY A 120 13.79 -17.72 -12.47
C GLY A 120 14.03 -18.77 -11.38
N TYR A 121 14.74 -18.44 -10.30
CA TYR A 121 14.96 -19.35 -9.17
C TYR A 121 13.64 -19.77 -8.50
N PHE A 122 12.71 -18.83 -8.36
CA PHE A 122 11.45 -19.07 -7.65
C PHE A 122 10.46 -19.89 -8.47
N TYR A 123 10.36 -19.61 -9.78
CA TYR A 123 9.39 -20.28 -10.66
C TYR A 123 9.89 -21.60 -11.26
N LEU A 124 11.20 -21.73 -11.52
CA LEU A 124 11.76 -22.95 -12.13
C LEU A 124 12.42 -23.83 -11.07
N TYR A 125 13.34 -23.27 -10.29
CA TYR A 125 14.21 -24.06 -9.42
C TYR A 125 13.50 -24.60 -8.18
N ARG A 126 12.69 -23.78 -7.49
CA ARG A 126 11.97 -24.20 -6.28
C ARG A 126 11.00 -25.37 -6.48
N PRO A 127 10.07 -25.36 -7.48
CA PRO A 127 9.16 -26.48 -7.68
C PRO A 127 9.90 -27.74 -8.16
N ALA A 128 10.91 -27.59 -9.03
CA ALA A 128 11.72 -28.71 -9.48
C ALA A 128 12.48 -29.37 -8.30
N MET A 129 13.09 -28.57 -7.42
CA MET A 129 13.79 -29.07 -6.24
C MET A 129 12.84 -29.72 -5.24
N ASN A 130 11.64 -29.16 -5.04
CA ASN A 130 10.61 -29.76 -4.19
C ASN A 130 10.14 -31.12 -4.74
N MET A 131 9.99 -31.25 -6.07
CA MET A 131 9.70 -32.53 -6.69
C MET A 131 10.83 -33.53 -6.46
N ILE A 132 12.09 -33.15 -6.73
CA ILE A 132 13.23 -34.04 -6.54
C ILE A 132 13.34 -34.50 -5.07
N ASN A 133 13.20 -33.60 -4.10
CA ASN A 133 13.22 -33.93 -2.68
C ASN A 133 12.00 -34.76 -2.24
N SER A 134 10.84 -34.57 -2.87
CA SER A 134 9.67 -35.43 -2.66
C SER A 134 9.85 -36.85 -3.20
N PHE A 135 10.91 -37.14 -3.96
CA PHE A 135 11.31 -38.49 -4.34
C PHE A 135 12.55 -38.98 -3.58
N ALA A 136 13.29 -38.10 -2.91
CA ALA A 136 14.46 -38.47 -2.12
C ALA A 136 14.14 -39.40 -0.93
N TRP A 137 12.91 -39.36 -0.39
CA TRP A 137 12.46 -40.32 0.62
C TRP A 137 12.32 -41.74 0.07
N ILE A 138 12.03 -41.90 -1.22
CA ILE A 138 11.93 -43.20 -1.88
C ILE A 138 13.33 -43.81 -1.99
N SER A 139 14.33 -43.05 -2.43
CA SER A 139 15.72 -43.51 -2.45
C SER A 139 16.25 -43.80 -1.04
N ALA A 140 15.88 -43.00 -0.04
CA ALA A 140 16.24 -43.26 1.36
C ALA A 140 15.58 -44.54 1.91
N ARG A 141 14.34 -44.83 1.51
CA ARG A 141 13.62 -46.06 1.87
C ARG A 141 14.24 -47.30 1.22
N PHE A 142 14.67 -47.22 -0.03
CA PHE A 142 15.41 -48.31 -0.68
C PHE A 142 16.78 -48.55 -0.04
N LYS A 143 17.52 -47.50 0.32
CA LYS A 143 18.81 -47.64 1.03
C LYS A 143 18.66 -48.32 2.39
N LYS A 144 17.55 -48.09 3.09
CA LYS A 144 17.23 -48.76 4.37
C LYS A 144 16.85 -50.23 4.22
N LEU A 145 16.41 -50.66 3.03
CA LEU A 145 16.05 -52.04 2.70
C LEU A 145 17.24 -52.88 2.21
N GLN A 146 18.39 -52.25 1.91
CA GLN A 146 19.65 -52.91 1.57
C GLN A 146 20.75 -52.59 2.61
N PRO A 147 20.70 -53.13 3.84
CA PRO A 147 21.67 -52.82 4.89
C PRO A 147 23.08 -53.43 4.70
N GLY A 148 23.42 -54.00 3.54
CA GLY A 148 24.65 -54.81 3.37
C GLY A 148 25.50 -54.56 2.11
N ALA A 149 25.25 -53.50 1.32
CA ALA A 149 25.94 -53.31 0.05
C ALA A 149 27.22 -52.44 0.11
N ASP A 150 27.49 -51.74 1.22
CA ASP A 150 28.64 -50.81 1.36
C ASP A 150 29.82 -51.41 2.17
N SER A 151 29.89 -52.74 2.33
CA SER A 151 31.06 -53.41 2.93
C SER A 151 31.81 -54.22 1.88
N LYS A 152 32.65 -53.54 1.09
CA LYS A 152 33.88 -54.05 0.50
C LYS A 152 34.87 -52.91 0.28
#